data_AF-A0AAD5P6I0-F1
#
_entry.id   AF-A0AAD5P6I0-F1
#
_cell.length_a   1.000
_cell.length_b   1.000
_cell.length_c   1.000
_cell.angle_alpha   90.00
_cell.angle_beta   90.00
_cell.angle_gamma   90.00
#
_symmetry.space_group_name_H-M   'P 1'
#
loop_
_entity.id
_entity.type
_entity.pdbx_description
1 polymer ?
#
loop_
_entity_poly.entity_id
_entity_poly.type
_entity_poly.pdbx_seq_one_letter_code
_entity_poly.pdbx_strand_id
1 'polypeptide(L)'
;MAYTSGTLRVEYAELKAVLRIGVFSEQYDAVKLCLLYMLNWILMGLDEREKVPVWQFRLVEDLDAFDAFPWGAHVYRRSIYGFKQALDGRRRRFEQCQRRKGVDVHTTETYNIYGLTHALLIFAFEVIPELGNSGCGKRREIELSPRILKWELSTRPRGRS
;
A
#
# COMPACT_ATOMS: atom_id res chain seq x y z
N MET A 1 -5.44 14.73 25.78
CA MET A 1 -4.94 13.53 26.50
C MET A 1 -3.50 13.23 26.10
N ALA A 2 -2.69 12.64 26.97
CA ALA A 2 -1.26 12.38 26.74
C ALA A 2 -1.02 11.10 25.92
N TYR A 3 -1.20 11.13 24.60
CA TYR A 3 -0.70 10.06 23.70
C TYR A 3 0.82 10.16 23.46
N THR A 4 1.49 11.18 24.00
CA THR A 4 2.92 11.49 23.79
C THR A 4 3.82 11.17 24.99
N SER A 5 3.40 10.31 25.92
CA SER A 5 4.29 9.83 27.00
C SER A 5 5.32 8.83 26.47
N GLY A 6 6.35 9.36 25.81
CA GLY A 6 7.73 8.85 25.79
C GLY A 6 8.05 7.57 25.02
N THR A 7 7.18 6.55 24.96
CA THR A 7 7.64 5.21 24.58
C THR A 7 6.57 4.26 24.02
N LEU A 8 5.45 4.76 23.49
CA LEU A 8 4.40 3.87 22.98
C LEU A 8 4.48 3.71 21.46
N ARG A 9 5.01 2.56 21.06
CA ARG A 9 4.93 2.02 19.70
C ARG A 9 3.49 1.56 19.47
N VAL A 10 2.62 2.47 19.05
CA VAL A 10 1.21 2.15 18.77
C VAL A 10 1.11 1.30 17.49
N GLU A 11 0.52 0.12 17.63
CA GLU A 11 0.20 -0.74 16.50
C GLU A 11 -1.06 -0.25 15.79
N TYR A 12 -1.16 -0.51 14.51
CA TYR A 12 -2.32 -0.08 13.74
C TYR A 12 -3.63 -0.74 14.22
N ALA A 13 -3.56 -2.00 14.69
CA ALA A 13 -4.69 -2.68 15.34
C ALA A 13 -5.23 -1.91 16.56
N GLU A 14 -4.33 -1.31 17.36
CA GLU A 14 -4.69 -0.50 18.52
C GLU A 14 -5.35 0.81 18.09
N LEU A 15 -4.82 1.47 17.05
CA LEU A 15 -5.42 2.67 16.46
C LEU A 15 -6.86 2.40 15.97
N LYS A 16 -7.06 1.27 15.28
CA LYS A 16 -8.36 0.81 14.81
C LYS A 16 -9.33 0.51 15.97
N ALA A 17 -8.83 -0.08 17.05
CA ALA A 17 -9.62 -0.35 18.24
C ALA A 17 -10.09 0.93 18.93
N VAL A 18 -9.20 1.93 19.07
CA VAL A 18 -9.53 3.24 19.63
C VAL A 18 -10.60 3.95 18.80
N LEU A 19 -10.44 3.95 17.46
CA LEU A 19 -11.44 4.50 16.55
C LEU A 19 -12.80 3.80 16.63
N ARG A 20 -12.82 2.49 16.87
CA ARG A 20 -14.04 1.71 17.05
C ARG A 20 -14.75 1.97 18.38
N ILE A 21 -13.99 2.20 19.45
CA ILE A 21 -14.55 2.53 20.77
C ILE A 21 -15.27 3.88 20.71
N GLY A 22 -14.74 4.84 19.93
CA GLY A 22 -15.42 6.09 19.62
C GLY A 22 -15.51 7.07 20.79
N VAL A 23 -14.87 6.78 21.92
CA VAL A 23 -14.84 7.65 23.09
C VAL A 23 -13.62 8.56 22.98
N PHE A 24 -13.85 9.80 22.56
CA PHE A 24 -12.84 10.85 22.49
C PHE A 24 -13.19 11.96 23.46
N SER A 25 -12.19 12.45 24.19
CA SER A 25 -12.36 13.63 25.05
C SER A 25 -12.55 14.91 24.26
N GLU A 26 -11.89 15.00 23.10
CA GLU A 26 -11.88 16.19 22.24
C GLU A 26 -12.24 15.79 20.82
N GLN A 27 -13.06 16.59 20.15
CA GLN A 27 -13.52 16.30 18.78
C GLN A 27 -12.35 16.30 17.79
N TYR A 28 -11.33 17.13 18.03
CA TYR A 28 -10.13 17.20 17.19
C TYR A 28 -9.23 15.96 17.33
N ASP A 29 -9.22 15.27 18.48
CA ASP A 29 -8.43 14.05 18.66
C ASP A 29 -8.96 12.93 17.75
N ALA A 30 -10.29 12.84 17.59
CA ALA A 30 -10.93 11.90 16.67
C ALA A 30 -10.49 12.18 15.22
N VAL A 31 -10.45 13.44 14.81
CA VAL A 31 -10.03 13.84 13.46
C VAL A 31 -8.58 13.45 13.20
N LYS A 32 -7.66 13.75 14.13
CA LYS A 32 -6.23 13.41 14.02
C LYS A 32 -6.02 11.90 13.88
N LEU A 33 -6.70 11.10 14.70
CA LEU A 33 -6.60 9.64 14.66
C LEU A 33 -7.22 9.07 13.37
N CYS A 34 -8.32 9.65 12.88
CA CYS A 34 -8.90 9.31 11.58
C CYS A 34 -7.95 9.60 10.42
N LEU A 35 -7.27 10.75 10.43
CA LEU A 35 -6.26 11.10 9.42
C LEU A 35 -5.10 10.11 9.42
N LEU A 36 -4.57 9.76 10.60
CA LEU A 36 -3.54 8.73 10.73
C LEU A 36 -4.02 7.39 10.19
N TYR A 37 -5.25 6.98 10.54
CA TYR A 37 -5.82 5.72 10.08
C TYR A 37 -5.95 5.69 8.56
N MET A 38 -6.56 6.72 7.95
CA MET A 38 -6.72 6.80 6.48
C MET A 38 -5.37 6.81 5.76
N LEU A 39 -4.41 7.58 6.25
CA LEU A 39 -3.06 7.64 5.68
C LEU A 39 -2.38 6.25 5.72
N ASN A 40 -2.43 5.57 6.86
CA ASN A 40 -1.75 4.30 7.01
C ASN A 40 -2.45 3.15 6.26
N TRP A 41 -3.79 3.14 6.25
CA TRP A 41 -4.59 2.11 5.57
C TRP A 41 -4.63 2.27 4.06
N ILE A 42 -5.07 3.46 3.62
CA ILE A 42 -5.46 3.67 2.23
C ILE A 42 -4.23 4.00 1.41
N LEU A 43 -3.43 4.96 1.90
CA LEU A 43 -2.28 5.45 1.16
C LEU A 43 -1.09 4.49 1.27
N MET A 44 -0.75 4.07 2.49
CA MET A 44 0.44 3.22 2.71
C MET A 44 0.16 1.72 2.62
N GLY A 45 -1.10 1.28 2.71
CA GLY A 45 -1.46 -0.14 2.61
C GLY A 45 -0.82 -1.00 3.71
N LEU A 46 -0.65 -0.45 4.91
CA LEU A 46 -0.01 -1.15 6.02
C LEU A 46 -0.87 -2.32 6.52
N ASP A 47 -0.21 -3.42 6.90
CA ASP A 47 -0.85 -4.51 7.65
C ASP A 47 -1.21 -4.01 9.06
N GLU A 48 -2.24 -4.61 9.68
CA GLU A 48 -2.71 -4.23 11.01
C GLU A 48 -1.65 -4.42 12.11
N ARG A 49 -0.63 -5.24 11.83
CA ARG A 49 0.51 -5.51 12.71
C ARG A 49 1.64 -4.50 12.56
N GLU A 50 1.58 -3.64 11.54
CA GLU A 50 2.60 -2.61 11.36
C GLU A 50 2.40 -1.45 12.35
N LYS A 51 3.53 -0.84 12.71
CA LYS A 51 3.60 0.23 13.70
C LYS A 51 3.49 1.57 13.02
N VAL A 52 2.63 2.44 13.54
CA VAL A 52 2.52 3.80 13.05
C VAL A 52 3.77 4.58 13.50
N PRO A 53 4.52 5.20 12.58
CA PRO A 53 5.70 5.96 12.94
C PRO A 53 5.37 7.15 13.85
N VAL A 54 6.16 7.35 14.91
CA VAL A 54 5.97 8.45 15.89
C VAL A 54 5.95 9.83 15.25
N TRP A 55 6.72 10.03 14.16
CA TRP A 55 6.73 11.31 13.46
C TRP A 55 5.38 11.65 12.82
N GLN A 56 4.56 10.67 12.45
CA GLN A 56 3.22 10.90 11.91
C GLN A 56 2.27 11.42 12.99
N PHE A 57 2.36 10.88 14.21
CA PHE A 57 1.62 11.41 15.36
C PHE A 57 1.97 12.87 15.63
N ARG A 58 3.27 13.22 15.60
CA ARG A 58 3.70 14.62 15.76
C ARG A 58 3.18 15.51 14.65
N LEU A 59 3.08 14.98 13.44
CA LEU A 59 2.64 15.74 12.28
C LEU A 59 1.15 16.05 12.32
N VAL A 60 0.29 15.12 12.78
CA VAL A 60 -1.16 15.41 12.92
C VAL A 60 -1.50 16.34 14.09
N GLU A 61 -0.55 16.64 14.98
CA GLU A 61 -0.74 17.69 16.00
C GLU A 61 -0.78 19.09 15.38
N ASP A 62 -0.11 19.28 14.24
CA ASP A 62 -0.05 20.51 13.47
C ASP A 62 -0.62 20.24 12.07
N LEU A 63 -1.91 20.50 11.89
CA LEU A 63 -2.60 20.19 10.64
C LEU A 63 -2.06 20.97 9.44
N ASP A 64 -1.54 22.19 9.65
CA ASP A 64 -0.89 22.96 8.58
C ASP A 64 0.40 22.28 8.12
N ALA A 65 1.20 21.78 9.07
CA ALA A 65 2.38 20.97 8.76
C ALA A 65 2.02 19.63 8.11
N PHE A 66 0.92 19.00 8.53
CA PHE A 66 0.40 17.78 7.92
C PHE A 66 0.00 18.00 6.47
N ASP A 67 -0.74 19.06 6.17
CA ASP A 67 -1.19 19.36 4.81
C ASP A 67 -0.05 19.83 3.91
N ALA A 68 0.95 20.54 4.46
CA ALA A 68 2.16 20.93 3.73
C ALA A 68 3.13 19.76 3.48
N PHE A 69 2.95 18.63 4.17
CA PHE A 69 3.86 17.49 4.01
C PHE A 69 3.70 16.86 2.61
N PRO A 70 4.79 16.48 1.93
CA PRO A 70 4.75 15.94 0.57
C PRO A 70 4.30 14.46 0.55
N TRP A 71 3.06 14.18 0.98
CA TRP A 71 2.51 12.84 1.11
C TRP A 71 2.64 12.02 -0.16
N GLY A 72 2.33 12.62 -1.33
CA GLY A 72 2.44 11.92 -2.61
C GLY A 72 3.85 11.39 -2.88
N ALA A 73 4.88 12.22 -2.69
CA ALA A 73 6.27 11.80 -2.90
C ALA A 73 6.74 10.77 -1.85
N HIS A 74 6.30 10.94 -0.60
CA HIS A 74 6.64 10.02 0.48
C HIS A 74 6.04 8.62 0.24
N VAL A 75 4.74 8.56 -0.05
CA VAL A 75 4.03 7.30 -0.30
C VAL A 75 4.59 6.63 -1.55
N TYR A 76 4.84 7.38 -2.64
CA TYR A 76 5.45 6.84 -3.85
C TYR A 76 6.81 6.17 -3.58
N ARG A 77 7.71 6.85 -2.85
CA ARG A 77 9.02 6.28 -2.49
C ARG A 77 8.89 5.03 -1.64
N ARG A 78 7.99 5.04 -0.64
CA ARG A 78 7.73 3.89 0.23
C ARG A 78 7.20 2.70 -0.58
N SER A 79 6.24 2.94 -1.47
CA SER A 79 5.68 1.93 -2.37
C SER A 79 6.77 1.30 -3.22
N ILE A 80 7.58 2.10 -3.93
CA ILE A 80 8.68 1.59 -4.78
C ILE A 80 9.70 0.78 -3.96
N TYR A 81 10.05 1.24 -2.76
CA TYR A 81 10.94 0.50 -1.87
C TYR A 81 10.35 -0.86 -1.47
N GLY A 82 9.07 -0.88 -1.07
CA GLY A 82 8.34 -2.11 -0.77
C GLY A 82 8.33 -3.09 -1.94
N PHE A 83 8.10 -2.61 -3.17
CA PHE A 83 8.16 -3.46 -4.36
C PHE A 83 9.52 -4.08 -4.58
N LYS A 84 10.59 -3.29 -4.49
CA LYS A 84 11.94 -3.79 -4.66
C LYS A 84 12.24 -4.89 -3.65
N GLN A 85 11.93 -4.68 -2.37
CA GLN A 85 12.14 -5.67 -1.31
C GLN A 85 11.32 -6.95 -1.55
N ALA A 86 10.06 -6.82 -1.93
CA ALA A 86 9.20 -7.96 -2.22
C ALA A 86 9.71 -8.77 -3.42
N LEU A 87 10.12 -8.10 -4.50
CA LEU A 87 10.69 -8.73 -5.70
C LEU A 87 12.05 -9.38 -5.41
N ASP A 88 12.91 -8.73 -4.65
CA ASP A 88 14.22 -9.27 -4.27
C ASP A 88 14.10 -10.53 -3.42
N GLY A 89 13.21 -10.52 -2.42
CA GLY A 89 12.92 -11.69 -1.61
C GLY A 89 12.40 -12.87 -2.44
N ARG A 90 11.54 -12.59 -3.43
CA ARG A 90 10.99 -13.59 -4.35
C ARG A 90 12.02 -14.13 -5.33
N ARG A 91 12.85 -13.26 -5.92
CA ARG A 91 13.96 -13.66 -6.78
C ARG A 91 14.87 -14.65 -6.06
N ARG A 92 15.25 -14.37 -4.81
CA ARG A 92 16.05 -15.28 -3.99
C ARG A 92 15.36 -16.63 -3.76
N ARG A 93 14.05 -16.64 -3.48
CA ARG A 93 13.27 -17.89 -3.32
C ARG A 93 13.21 -18.69 -4.62
N PHE A 94 12.97 -18.03 -5.75
CA PHE A 94 12.94 -18.65 -7.06
C PHE A 94 14.28 -19.28 -7.42
N GLU A 95 15.39 -18.55 -7.23
CA GLU A 95 16.75 -19.06 -7.42
C GLU A 95 17.04 -20.27 -6.51
N GLN A 96 16.60 -20.24 -5.25
CA GLN A 96 16.74 -21.37 -4.33
C GLN A 96 15.91 -22.59 -4.75
N CYS A 97 14.67 -22.37 -5.24
CA CYS A 97 13.81 -23.44 -5.73
C CYS A 97 14.39 -24.09 -7.01
N GLN A 98 14.92 -23.30 -7.94
CA GLN A 98 15.60 -23.83 -9.13
C GLN A 98 16.82 -24.68 -8.77
N ARG A 99 17.63 -24.24 -7.79
CA ARG A 99 18.78 -25.02 -7.30
C ARG A 99 18.36 -26.36 -6.67
N ARG A 100 17.16 -26.46 -6.08
CA ARG A 100 16.68 -27.65 -5.38
C ARG A 100 15.89 -28.62 -6.25
N LYS A 101 15.12 -28.11 -7.23
CA LYS A 101 14.16 -28.92 -8.00
C LYS A 101 14.51 -29.06 -9.49
N GLY A 102 15.61 -28.46 -9.95
CA GLY A 102 16.00 -28.42 -11.36
C GLY A 102 15.24 -27.35 -12.15
N VAL A 103 15.77 -27.02 -13.33
CA VAL A 103 15.34 -25.88 -14.18
C VAL A 103 13.89 -26.01 -14.69
N ASP A 104 13.34 -27.23 -14.75
CA ASP A 104 12.03 -27.52 -15.34
C ASP A 104 10.81 -27.26 -14.44
N VAL A 105 10.98 -26.91 -13.17
CA VAL A 105 9.83 -26.61 -12.29
C VAL A 105 9.45 -25.13 -12.39
N HIS A 106 8.46 -24.83 -13.23
CA HIS A 106 7.84 -23.50 -13.32
C HIS A 106 7.13 -23.12 -12.01
N THR A 107 7.87 -22.58 -11.05
CA THR A 107 7.32 -22.15 -9.75
C THR A 107 6.73 -20.76 -9.90
N THR A 108 5.40 -20.64 -9.81
CA THR A 108 4.70 -19.36 -9.95
C THR A 108 4.58 -18.67 -8.59
N GLU A 109 5.17 -17.49 -8.44
CA GLU A 109 5.08 -16.68 -7.23
C GLU A 109 4.03 -15.56 -7.41
N THR A 110 2.87 -15.68 -6.77
CA THR A 110 1.80 -14.66 -6.79
C THR A 110 2.08 -13.56 -5.75
N TYR A 111 1.76 -12.31 -6.06
CA TYR A 111 1.88 -11.20 -5.10
C TYR A 111 0.58 -10.44 -4.98
N ASN A 112 0.25 -10.07 -3.74
CA ASN A 112 -0.83 -9.15 -3.46
C ASN A 112 -0.27 -7.74 -3.42
N ILE A 113 -1.00 -6.81 -4.02
CA ILE A 113 -0.66 -5.40 -4.09
C ILE A 113 -1.76 -4.65 -3.35
N TYR A 114 -1.38 -3.85 -2.35
CA TYR A 114 -2.32 -3.10 -1.53
C TYR A 114 -2.06 -1.57 -1.63
N GLY A 115 -3.07 -0.79 -1.23
CA GLY A 115 -2.99 0.66 -1.10
C GLY A 115 -2.81 1.42 -2.42
N LEU A 116 -2.06 2.53 -2.37
CA LEU A 116 -1.81 3.44 -3.51
C LEU A 116 -1.28 2.71 -4.75
N THR A 117 -0.56 1.60 -4.56
CA THR A 117 0.05 0.88 -5.68
C THR A 117 -1.00 0.36 -6.66
N HIS A 118 -2.15 -0.10 -6.18
CA HIS A 118 -3.20 -0.56 -7.09
C HIS A 118 -3.64 0.58 -8.04
N ALA A 119 -3.79 1.80 -7.50
CA ALA A 119 -4.08 2.98 -8.30
C ALA A 119 -2.93 3.37 -9.26
N LEU A 120 -1.67 3.26 -8.82
CA LEU A 120 -0.50 3.52 -9.68
C LEU A 120 -0.37 2.52 -10.84
N LEU A 121 -0.73 1.26 -10.63
CA LEU A 121 -0.72 0.23 -11.68
C LEU A 121 -1.79 0.52 -12.72
N ILE A 122 -2.99 0.88 -12.29
CA ILE A 122 -4.07 1.28 -13.19
C ILE A 122 -3.68 2.52 -13.99
N PHE A 123 -3.11 3.51 -13.32
CA PHE A 123 -2.58 4.69 -13.99
C PHE A 123 -1.52 4.31 -15.04
N ALA A 124 -0.58 3.43 -14.71
CA ALA A 124 0.44 2.97 -15.65
C ALA A 124 -0.17 2.24 -16.86
N PHE A 125 -1.19 1.41 -16.67
CA PHE A 125 -1.89 0.76 -17.79
C PHE A 125 -2.65 1.73 -18.69
N GLU A 126 -3.16 2.83 -18.14
CA GLU A 126 -3.87 3.85 -18.90
C GLU A 126 -2.93 4.80 -19.65
N VAL A 127 -1.77 5.10 -19.07
CA VAL A 127 -0.74 5.95 -19.68
C VAL A 127 0.10 5.21 -20.71
N ILE A 128 0.32 3.91 -20.51
CA ILE A 128 1.14 3.05 -21.38
C ILE A 128 0.23 1.94 -21.94
N PRO A 129 -0.44 2.18 -23.08
CA PRO A 129 -1.37 1.23 -23.69
C PRO A 129 -0.73 -0.13 -23.98
N GLU A 130 0.55 -0.16 -24.31
CA GLU A 130 1.31 -1.41 -24.51
C GLU A 130 1.36 -2.25 -23.24
N LEU A 131 1.52 -1.62 -22.08
CA LEU A 131 1.52 -2.29 -20.79
C LEU A 131 0.11 -2.75 -20.43
N GLY A 132 -0.89 -1.88 -20.62
CA GLY A 132 -2.30 -2.22 -20.40
C GLY A 132 -2.78 -3.39 -21.27
N ASN A 133 -2.33 -3.46 -22.52
CA ASN A 133 -2.72 -4.52 -23.48
C ASN A 133 -1.77 -5.74 -23.48
N SER A 134 -0.72 -5.75 -22.67
CA SER A 134 0.29 -6.82 -22.61
C SER A 134 -0.19 -8.14 -21.99
N GLY A 135 -1.44 -8.17 -21.48
CA GLY A 135 -1.98 -9.29 -20.69
C GLY A 135 -1.87 -9.10 -19.17
N CYS A 136 -1.17 -8.08 -18.68
CA CYS A 136 -1.09 -7.73 -17.25
C CYS A 136 -2.39 -7.14 -16.68
N GLY A 137 -3.13 -6.42 -17.52
CA GLY A 137 -4.37 -5.76 -17.16
C GLY A 137 -5.41 -6.08 -18.22
N LYS A 138 -6.64 -6.35 -17.79
CA LYS A 138 -7.80 -6.43 -18.69
C LYS A 138 -8.75 -5.32 -18.30
N ARG A 139 -8.98 -4.38 -19.22
CA ARG A 139 -9.97 -3.34 -19.03
C ARG A 139 -11.37 -3.90 -19.29
N ARG A 140 -12.28 -3.75 -18.34
CA ARG A 140 -13.71 -4.03 -18.45
C ARG A 140 -14.42 -2.77 -18.93
N GLU A 141 -15.16 -2.90 -20.03
CA GLU A 141 -16.04 -1.84 -20.52
C GLU A 141 -17.39 -1.92 -19.81
N ILE A 142 -17.41 -1.47 -18.55
CA ILE A 142 -18.64 -1.28 -17.78
C ILE A 142 -18.84 0.22 -17.63
N GLU A 143 -19.96 0.72 -18.19
CA GLU A 143 -20.22 2.16 -18.35
C GLU A 143 -20.26 2.88 -16.99
N LEU A 144 -20.98 2.33 -16.02
CA LEU A 144 -21.20 2.90 -14.68
C LEU A 144 -20.23 2.38 -13.59
N SER A 145 -19.12 1.74 -13.96
CA SER A 145 -18.15 1.23 -12.98
C SER A 145 -17.13 2.31 -12.58
N PRO A 146 -16.77 2.44 -11.29
CA PRO A 146 -15.63 3.27 -10.86
C PRO A 146 -14.34 2.90 -11.63
N ARG A 147 -13.55 3.91 -12.04
CA ARG A 147 -12.32 3.73 -12.86
C ARG A 147 -11.39 2.64 -12.32
N ILE A 148 -11.23 2.57 -11.01
CA ILE A 148 -10.38 1.58 -10.33
C ILE A 148 -10.87 0.13 -10.52
N LEU A 149 -12.17 -0.08 -10.69
CA LEU A 149 -12.79 -1.40 -10.87
C LEU A 149 -12.91 -1.79 -12.35
N LYS A 150 -12.69 -0.83 -13.26
CA LYS A 150 -12.62 -1.11 -14.70
C LYS A 150 -11.38 -1.91 -15.07
N TRP A 151 -10.42 -2.08 -14.18
CA TRP A 151 -9.20 -2.85 -14.46
C TRP A 151 -9.18 -4.13 -13.64
N GLU A 152 -9.08 -5.25 -14.35
CA GLU A 152 -8.82 -6.56 -13.76
C GLU A 152 -7.34 -6.87 -13.95
N LEU A 153 -6.62 -7.04 -12.84
CA LEU A 153 -5.23 -7.49 -12.87
C LEU A 153 -5.23 -8.97 -13.25
N SER A 154 -4.87 -9.25 -14.50
CA SER A 154 -4.75 -10.61 -15.04
C SER A 154 -3.28 -11.03 -15.06
N THR A 155 -3.03 -12.35 -15.05
CA THR A 155 -1.66 -12.85 -15.00
C THR A 155 -0.90 -12.67 -16.31
N ARG A 156 0.32 -12.12 -16.14
CA ARG A 156 1.52 -12.06 -17.00
C ARG A 156 1.57 -11.01 -18.12
N PRO A 157 2.60 -10.14 -18.13
CA PRO A 157 3.22 -9.74 -19.38
C PRO A 157 4.01 -10.95 -19.90
N ARG A 158 3.71 -11.40 -21.12
CA ARG A 158 4.55 -12.39 -21.79
C ARG A 158 5.78 -11.68 -22.33
N GLY A 159 6.92 -11.89 -21.70
CA GLY A 159 8.21 -11.55 -22.30
C GLY A 159 8.39 -12.38 -23.57
N ARG A 160 8.65 -11.72 -24.70
CA ARG A 160 9.15 -12.41 -25.89
C ARG A 160 10.56 -12.89 -25.57
N SER A 161 10.71 -14.21 -25.44
CA SER A 161 11.98 -14.90 -25.66
C SER A 161 12.39 -14.79 -27.12
#